data_AF-A0A5R8UBE1-F1
#
_entry.id   AF-A0A5R8UBE1-F1
#
_cell.length_a   1.000
_cell.length_b   1.000
_cell.length_c   1.000
_cell.angle_alpha   90.00
_cell.angle_beta   90.00
_cell.angle_gamma   90.00
#
_symmetry.space_group_name_H-M   'P 1'
#
loop_
_entity.id
_entity.type
_entity.pdbx_description
1 polymer ?
#
loop_
_entity_poly.entity_id
_entity_poly.type
_entity_poly.pdbx_seq_one_letter_code
_entity_poly.pdbx_strand_id
1 'polypeptide(L)'
;MFNFLQRYLLLFLFLLPSAWADGIGINALRIIYPAEKKSVSVSLRNNTDSTWLMQSYITRVSAGKPDGQYFKVLPGIEKISPRNAAAIRVIATEETDKLPGDKESVFYFISRGIVASNPLEVEISTKTQAGIIFSLSSQIKMFYRPAGLTEEGADQAAKEIVFNRTAAGVKIMNNSPYYVSLHDLFFDHNSIATLGLKNMGMISPFESIELTSTKIANSRQVSWVTLNDLGMAEMHERKIH
;
A
#
# COMPACT_ATOMS: atom_id res chain seq x y z
N MET A 1 15.80 -49.81 -5.86
CA MET A 1 14.96 -49.28 -4.75
C MET A 1 14.89 -47.75 -4.71
N PHE A 2 15.91 -47.02 -5.18
CA PHE A 2 15.93 -45.53 -5.23
C PHE A 2 14.84 -44.90 -6.13
N ASN A 3 14.55 -45.49 -7.30
CA ASN A 3 13.54 -44.95 -8.24
C ASN A 3 12.08 -45.09 -7.76
N PHE A 4 11.81 -45.97 -6.80
CA PHE A 4 10.45 -46.21 -6.30
C PHE A 4 10.04 -45.14 -5.27
N LEU A 5 10.94 -44.82 -4.31
CA LEU A 5 10.73 -43.71 -3.37
C LEU A 5 10.67 -42.35 -4.07
N GLN A 6 11.50 -42.12 -5.08
CA GLN A 6 11.50 -40.86 -5.84
C GLN A 6 10.19 -40.62 -6.61
N ARG A 7 9.55 -41.69 -7.10
CA ARG A 7 8.22 -41.61 -7.74
C ARG A 7 7.10 -41.27 -6.74
N TYR A 8 7.13 -41.84 -5.54
CA TYR A 8 6.17 -41.48 -4.48
C TYR A 8 6.39 -40.06 -3.94
N LEU A 9 7.65 -39.61 -3.85
CA LEU A 9 7.98 -38.24 -3.44
C LEU A 9 7.49 -37.20 -4.46
N LEU A 10 7.61 -37.48 -5.77
CA LEU A 10 7.07 -36.63 -6.83
C LEU A 10 5.52 -36.63 -6.86
N LEU A 11 4.87 -37.75 -6.53
CA LEU A 11 3.41 -37.82 -6.42
C LEU A 11 2.89 -37.03 -5.20
N PHE A 12 3.63 -37.04 -4.09
CA PHE A 12 3.27 -36.30 -2.88
C PHE A 12 3.41 -34.77 -3.05
N LEU A 13 4.33 -34.32 -3.91
CA LEU A 13 4.52 -32.90 -4.20
C LEU A 13 3.34 -32.27 -4.98
N PHE A 14 2.56 -33.08 -5.71
CA PHE A 14 1.34 -32.64 -6.43
C PHE A 14 0.06 -32.64 -5.56
N LEU A 15 0.14 -33.15 -4.32
CA LEU A 15 -0.99 -33.21 -3.37
C LEU A 15 -0.99 -32.05 -2.37
N LEU A 16 -0.10 -31.07 -2.52
CA LEU A 16 -0.14 -29.86 -1.70
C LEU A 16 -1.43 -29.09 -2.03
N PRO A 17 -2.34 -28.87 -1.06
CA PRO A 17 -3.52 -28.03 -1.30
C PRO A 17 -3.05 -26.63 -1.66
N SER A 18 -3.44 -26.16 -2.85
CA SER A 18 -3.27 -24.76 -3.22
C SER A 18 -4.14 -23.91 -2.31
N ALA A 19 -3.52 -23.13 -1.43
CA ALA A 19 -4.24 -22.14 -0.64
C ALA A 19 -4.76 -21.06 -1.58
N TRP A 20 -6.06 -21.08 -1.88
CA TRP A 20 -6.74 -19.98 -2.56
C TRP A 20 -7.24 -19.00 -1.51
N ALA A 21 -6.61 -17.83 -1.46
CA ALA A 21 -7.07 -16.73 -0.63
C ALA A 21 -8.31 -16.10 -1.29
N ASP A 22 -9.47 -16.34 -0.69
CA ASP A 22 -10.74 -15.71 -1.02
C ASP A 22 -10.77 -14.28 -0.47
N GLY A 23 -11.43 -13.36 -1.17
CA GLY A 23 -11.64 -12.01 -0.63
C GLY A 23 -11.95 -10.96 -1.68
N ILE A 24 -12.28 -9.78 -1.18
CA ILE A 24 -12.43 -8.58 -1.98
C ILE A 24 -11.21 -7.67 -1.79
N GLY A 25 -10.94 -6.81 -2.76
CA GLY A 25 -9.88 -5.82 -2.58
C GLY A 25 -9.55 -5.05 -3.84
N ILE A 26 -8.43 -4.34 -3.77
CA ILE A 26 -7.92 -3.51 -4.85
C ILE A 26 -6.83 -4.29 -5.58
N ASN A 27 -6.87 -4.29 -6.91
CA ASN A 27 -5.88 -4.94 -7.78
C ASN A 27 -4.67 -4.03 -8.02
N ALA A 28 -4.20 -3.37 -6.96
CA ALA A 28 -3.02 -2.53 -6.94
C ALA A 28 -2.56 -2.35 -5.49
N LEU A 29 -1.25 -2.17 -5.28
CA LEU A 29 -0.67 -1.89 -3.97
C LEU A 29 -0.54 -0.38 -3.69
N ARG A 30 -0.55 0.43 -4.75
CA ARG A 30 -0.60 1.90 -4.74
C ARG A 30 -1.07 2.41 -6.09
N ILE A 31 -1.37 3.70 -6.16
CA ILE A 31 -1.72 4.39 -7.40
C ILE A 31 -0.73 5.52 -7.64
N ILE A 32 -0.11 5.55 -8.81
CA ILE A 32 0.58 6.74 -9.30
C ILE A 32 -0.38 7.47 -10.23
N TYR A 33 -0.65 8.74 -9.93
CA TYR A 33 -1.49 9.62 -10.72
C TYR A 33 -0.59 10.67 -11.40
N PRO A 34 -0.22 10.49 -12.67
CA PRO A 34 0.57 11.48 -13.39
C PRO A 34 -0.27 12.73 -13.67
N ALA A 35 0.28 13.92 -13.45
CA ALA A 35 -0.40 15.20 -13.65
C ALA A 35 -0.93 15.40 -15.08
N GLU A 36 -0.26 14.81 -16.07
CA GLU A 36 -0.62 14.85 -17.50
C GLU A 36 -1.92 14.06 -17.81
N LYS A 37 -2.39 13.21 -16.90
CA LYS A 37 -3.54 12.33 -17.12
C LYS A 37 -4.82 12.95 -16.55
N LYS A 38 -5.90 12.94 -17.33
CA LYS A 38 -7.24 13.34 -16.87
C LYS A 38 -7.88 12.32 -15.92
N SER A 39 -7.49 11.06 -16.04
CA SER A 39 -8.00 9.98 -15.19
C SER A 39 -7.03 8.81 -15.16
N VAL A 40 -7.04 8.06 -14.06
CA VAL A 40 -6.40 6.74 -13.93
C VAL A 40 -7.44 5.68 -13.58
N SER A 41 -7.25 4.47 -14.10
CA SER A 41 -8.15 3.34 -13.83
C SER A 41 -7.61 2.50 -12.67
N VAL A 42 -8.49 2.10 -11.77
CA VAL A 42 -8.17 1.20 -10.65
C VAL A 42 -9.11 0.01 -10.75
N SER A 43 -8.58 -1.20 -10.62
CA SER A 43 -9.39 -2.42 -10.65
C SER A 43 -9.72 -2.84 -9.22
N LEU A 44 -10.99 -3.12 -8.97
CA LEU A 44 -11.49 -3.76 -7.77
C LEU A 44 -11.81 -5.21 -8.10
N ARG A 45 -11.48 -6.13 -7.20
CA ARG A 45 -11.75 -7.56 -7.37
C ARG A 45 -12.67 -8.08 -6.29
N ASN A 46 -13.51 -9.02 -6.69
CA ASN A 46 -14.28 -9.88 -5.82
C ASN A 46 -13.94 -11.32 -6.15
N ASN A 47 -12.97 -11.86 -5.42
CA ASN A 47 -12.64 -13.28 -5.47
C ASN A 47 -13.46 -14.03 -4.43
N THR A 48 -14.73 -13.68 -4.17
CA THR A 48 -15.61 -14.48 -3.29
C THR A 48 -16.77 -15.04 -4.08
N ASP A 49 -17.52 -15.97 -3.47
CA ASP A 49 -18.74 -16.55 -4.05
C ASP A 49 -19.99 -15.70 -3.80
N SER A 50 -19.86 -14.57 -3.10
CA SER A 50 -20.95 -13.64 -2.79
C SER A 50 -20.85 -12.36 -3.62
N THR A 51 -21.97 -11.67 -3.81
CA THR A 51 -21.97 -10.34 -4.44
C THR A 51 -21.63 -9.26 -3.43
N TRP A 52 -20.80 -8.30 -3.82
CA TRP A 52 -20.38 -7.19 -2.96
C TRP A 52 -20.68 -5.84 -3.59
N LEU A 53 -21.09 -4.88 -2.76
CA LEU A 53 -21.10 -3.47 -3.11
C LEU A 53 -19.79 -2.85 -2.61
N MET A 54 -18.97 -2.33 -3.52
CA MET A 54 -17.72 -1.68 -3.20
C MET A 54 -17.86 -0.17 -3.32
N GLN A 55 -17.83 0.53 -2.19
CA GLN A 55 -17.80 1.98 -2.12
C GLN A 55 -16.34 2.46 -2.13
N SER A 56 -16.00 3.38 -3.03
CA SER A 56 -14.63 3.86 -3.21
C SER A 56 -14.55 5.37 -3.19
N TYR A 57 -13.53 5.91 -2.52
CA TYR A 57 -13.32 7.36 -2.38
C TYR A 57 -11.85 7.70 -2.10
N ILE A 58 -11.50 8.99 -2.29
CA ILE A 58 -10.19 9.54 -1.98
C ILE A 58 -10.23 10.32 -0.65
N THR A 59 -9.14 10.31 0.09
CA THR A 59 -8.92 11.13 1.29
C THR A 59 -7.54 11.78 1.26
N ARG A 60 -7.34 12.89 1.99
CA ARG A 60 -6.01 13.52 2.17
C ARG A 60 -5.20 12.96 3.34
N VAL A 61 -5.87 12.31 4.29
CA VAL A 61 -5.22 11.67 5.44
C VAL A 61 -5.61 10.20 5.49
N SER A 62 -4.67 9.37 5.94
CA SER A 62 -4.91 7.93 6.16
C SER A 62 -6.12 7.74 7.08
N ALA A 63 -7.03 6.83 6.70
CA ALA A 63 -8.31 6.59 7.37
C ALA A 63 -9.19 7.86 7.54
N GLY A 64 -9.01 8.84 6.66
CA GLY A 64 -9.75 10.09 6.68
C GLY A 64 -11.18 10.00 6.16
N LYS A 65 -11.87 11.14 6.18
CA LYS A 65 -13.16 11.31 5.52
C LYS A 65 -12.96 11.52 4.01
N PRO A 66 -13.96 11.15 3.18
CA PRO A 66 -13.94 11.44 1.75
C PRO A 66 -13.64 12.92 1.50
N ASP A 67 -12.67 13.18 0.63
CA ASP A 67 -12.29 14.51 0.15
C ASP A 67 -12.28 14.48 -1.38
N GLY A 68 -13.29 15.11 -1.97
CA GLY A 68 -13.49 15.19 -3.41
C GLY A 68 -12.93 16.47 -4.04
N GLN A 69 -12.16 17.27 -3.30
CA GLN A 69 -11.66 18.56 -3.79
C GLN A 69 -10.78 18.39 -5.02
N TYR A 70 -9.77 17.52 -4.94
CA TYR A 70 -8.76 17.31 -5.99
C TYR A 70 -9.07 16.11 -6.89
N PHE A 71 -9.67 15.05 -6.34
CA PHE A 71 -9.91 13.82 -7.08
C PHE A 71 -11.30 13.25 -6.77
N LYS A 72 -11.95 12.71 -7.80
CA LYS A 72 -13.25 12.03 -7.68
C LYS A 72 -13.13 10.60 -8.17
N VAL A 73 -13.85 9.68 -7.51
CA VAL A 73 -13.92 8.28 -7.92
C VAL A 73 -15.26 8.02 -8.62
N LEU A 74 -15.22 7.50 -9.84
CA LEU A 74 -16.40 7.17 -10.64
C LEU A 74 -16.32 5.74 -11.21
N PRO A 75 -17.36 4.89 -11.03
CA PRO A 75 -18.47 5.10 -10.10
C PRO A 75 -17.98 5.07 -8.63
N GLY A 76 -18.60 5.86 -7.76
CA GLY A 76 -18.24 5.91 -6.34
C GLY A 76 -18.73 4.70 -5.53
N ILE A 77 -19.68 3.95 -6.07
CA ILE A 77 -20.15 2.66 -5.56
C ILE A 77 -20.41 1.73 -6.73
N GLU A 78 -19.92 0.49 -6.64
CA GLU A 78 -20.02 -0.48 -7.72
C GLU A 78 -20.43 -1.85 -7.17
N LYS A 79 -21.37 -2.52 -7.86
CA LYS A 79 -21.78 -3.89 -7.54
C LYS A 79 -20.89 -4.87 -8.30
N ILE A 80 -20.16 -5.71 -7.59
CA ILE A 80 -19.26 -6.70 -8.17
C ILE A 80 -19.81 -8.10 -7.90
N SER A 81 -20.20 -8.79 -8.97
CA SER A 81 -20.64 -10.19 -8.94
C SER A 81 -19.55 -11.13 -8.41
N PRO A 82 -19.92 -12.36 -7.98
CA PRO A 82 -18.96 -13.37 -7.56
C PRO A 82 -17.88 -13.62 -8.63
N ARG A 83 -16.65 -13.87 -8.19
CA ARG A 83 -15.51 -14.21 -9.05
C ARG A 83 -15.28 -13.23 -10.20
N ASN A 84 -15.52 -11.93 -9.96
CA ASN A 84 -15.45 -10.89 -10.98
C ASN A 84 -14.64 -9.68 -10.52
N ALA A 85 -14.33 -8.78 -11.46
CA ALA A 85 -13.66 -7.52 -11.20
C ALA A 85 -14.41 -6.37 -11.87
N ALA A 86 -14.27 -5.18 -11.29
CA ALA A 86 -14.81 -3.95 -11.85
C ALA A 86 -13.71 -2.88 -11.95
N ALA A 87 -13.79 -2.06 -12.98
CA ALA A 87 -12.91 -0.93 -13.16
C ALA A 87 -13.61 0.35 -12.67
N ILE A 88 -12.94 1.08 -11.80
CA ILE A 88 -13.31 2.42 -11.35
C ILE A 88 -12.27 3.41 -11.86
N ARG A 89 -12.66 4.68 -12.00
CA ARG A 89 -11.78 5.74 -12.46
C ARG A 89 -11.59 6.77 -11.37
N VAL A 90 -10.35 7.13 -11.11
CA VAL A 90 -10.00 8.34 -10.35
C VAL A 90 -9.79 9.46 -11.36
N ILE A 91 -10.51 10.56 -11.21
CA ILE A 91 -10.55 11.68 -12.15
C ILE A 91 -10.08 12.94 -11.42
N ALA A 92 -9.19 13.69 -12.04
CA ALA A 92 -8.71 14.95 -11.52
C ALA A 92 -9.79 16.03 -11.67
N THR A 93 -9.86 16.93 -10.70
CA THR A 93 -10.63 18.17 -10.79
C THR A 93 -9.70 19.32 -11.18
N GLU A 94 -10.26 20.47 -11.51
CA GLU A 94 -9.49 21.70 -11.78
C GLU A 94 -8.69 22.17 -10.55
N GLU A 95 -9.06 21.75 -9.34
CA GLU A 95 -8.32 22.08 -8.13
C GLU A 95 -6.94 21.40 -8.08
N THR A 96 -6.70 20.36 -8.89
CA THR A 96 -5.37 19.70 -8.98
C THR A 96 -4.27 20.64 -9.46
N ASP A 97 -4.61 21.69 -10.20
CA ASP A 97 -3.68 22.74 -10.63
C ASP A 97 -3.09 23.54 -9.46
N LYS A 98 -3.72 23.47 -8.27
CA LYS A 98 -3.24 24.10 -7.03
C LYS A 98 -2.27 23.22 -6.25
N LEU A 99 -2.07 21.96 -6.66
CA LEU A 99 -1.07 21.09 -6.04
C LEU A 99 0.34 21.52 -6.45
N PRO A 100 1.36 21.27 -5.60
CA PRO A 100 2.75 21.53 -5.94
C PRO A 100 3.15 20.90 -7.28
N GLY A 101 3.75 21.70 -8.16
CA GLY A 101 4.26 21.25 -9.47
C GLY A 101 5.69 20.72 -9.45
N ASP A 102 6.37 20.81 -8.31
CA ASP A 102 7.78 20.50 -8.12
C ASP A 102 8.03 19.24 -7.25
N LYS A 103 6.97 18.69 -6.64
CA LYS A 103 7.03 17.50 -5.78
C LYS A 103 5.73 16.73 -5.77
N GLU A 104 5.83 15.47 -5.39
CA GLU A 104 4.64 14.63 -5.23
C GLU A 104 3.72 15.15 -4.12
N SER A 105 2.43 14.84 -4.28
CA SER A 105 1.41 14.99 -3.24
C SER A 105 0.80 13.64 -2.90
N VAL A 106 0.62 13.35 -1.60
CA VAL A 106 0.04 12.08 -1.14
C VAL A 106 -1.45 12.20 -0.85
N PHE A 107 -2.17 11.18 -1.29
CA PHE A 107 -3.57 10.93 -1.05
C PHE A 107 -3.75 9.45 -0.68
N TYR A 108 -4.95 9.07 -0.27
CA TYR A 108 -5.29 7.69 0.03
C TYR A 108 -6.54 7.30 -0.72
N PHE A 109 -6.46 6.20 -1.46
CA PHE A 109 -7.60 5.57 -2.09
C PHE A 109 -8.13 4.50 -1.15
N ILE A 110 -9.40 4.62 -0.77
CA ILE A 110 -10.09 3.69 0.13
C ILE A 110 -11.19 2.99 -0.65
N SER A 111 -11.26 1.67 -0.53
CA SER A 111 -12.36 0.87 -1.03
C SER A 111 -12.94 0.01 0.09
N ARG A 112 -14.24 0.20 0.35
CA ARG A 112 -15.00 -0.49 1.40
C ARG A 112 -16.01 -1.42 0.76
N GLY A 113 -15.89 -2.70 1.04
CA GLY A 113 -16.89 -3.69 0.70
C GLY A 113 -17.99 -3.78 1.73
N ILE A 114 -19.21 -3.79 1.21
CA ILE A 114 -20.44 -4.03 1.93
C ILE A 114 -21.04 -5.29 1.31
N VAL A 115 -21.30 -6.31 2.13
CA VAL A 115 -21.98 -7.51 1.66
C VAL A 115 -23.34 -7.08 1.13
N ALA A 116 -23.67 -7.45 -0.10
CA ALA A 116 -25.04 -7.33 -0.58
C ALA A 116 -25.83 -8.46 0.09
N SER A 117 -26.14 -8.33 1.38
CA SER A 117 -27.03 -9.28 2.03
C SER A 117 -28.36 -9.24 1.30
N ASN A 118 -28.85 -10.40 0.86
CA ASN A 118 -30.28 -10.57 0.72
C ASN A 118 -30.82 -10.59 2.16
N PRO A 119 -31.59 -9.60 2.62
CA PRO A 119 -32.30 -9.71 3.91
C PRO A 119 -33.32 -10.87 3.94
N LEU A 120 -33.50 -11.59 2.81
CA LEU A 120 -34.49 -12.64 2.61
C LEU A 120 -33.94 -14.07 2.75
N GLU A 121 -32.64 -14.26 2.96
CA GLU A 121 -32.03 -15.59 3.15
C GLU A 121 -31.62 -15.86 4.61
N VAL A 122 -32.01 -14.96 5.51
CA VAL A 122 -32.27 -15.37 6.89
C VAL A 122 -33.61 -16.08 6.83
N GLU A 123 -33.59 -17.42 6.70
CA GLU A 123 -34.75 -18.20 7.13
C GLU A 123 -35.19 -17.62 8.46
N ILE A 124 -36.43 -17.12 8.52
CA ILE A 124 -37.07 -16.67 9.76
C ILE A 124 -37.33 -17.94 10.59
N SER A 125 -36.24 -18.57 11.04
CA SER A 125 -36.22 -19.45 12.17
C SER A 125 -36.44 -18.54 13.37
N THR A 126 -37.40 -18.89 14.22
CA THR A 126 -37.89 -18.15 15.39
C THR A 126 -36.87 -18.02 16.53
N LYS A 127 -35.60 -17.76 16.21
CA LYS A 127 -34.51 -17.45 17.13
C LYS A 127 -33.89 -16.14 16.67
N THR A 128 -33.92 -15.15 17.54
CA THR A 128 -33.21 -13.87 17.39
C THR A 128 -31.71 -14.16 17.15
N GLN A 129 -31.30 -14.26 15.89
CA GLN A 129 -29.90 -14.36 15.52
C GLN A 129 -29.38 -12.92 15.37
N ALA A 130 -28.65 -12.46 16.37
CA ALA A 130 -27.83 -11.27 16.23
C ALA A 130 -26.71 -11.57 15.20
N GLY A 131 -26.90 -11.15 13.96
CA GLY A 131 -25.89 -11.28 12.90
C GLY A 131 -24.85 -10.17 12.99
N ILE A 132 -23.57 -10.54 13.06
CA ILE A 132 -22.47 -9.58 12.90
C ILE A 132 -22.19 -9.44 11.40
N ILE A 133 -22.36 -8.24 10.85
CA ILE A 133 -21.98 -7.93 9.47
C ILE A 133 -20.57 -7.33 9.48
N PHE A 134 -19.63 -8.01 8.85
CA PHE A 134 -18.27 -7.50 8.65
C PHE A 134 -18.22 -6.68 7.34
N SER A 135 -17.66 -5.48 7.42
CA SER A 135 -17.27 -4.69 6.24
C SER A 135 -15.75 -4.69 6.13
N LEU A 136 -15.21 -5.02 4.96
CA LEU A 136 -13.76 -5.00 4.72
C LEU A 136 -13.40 -3.68 4.03
N SER A 137 -12.47 -2.94 4.61
CA SER A 137 -11.97 -1.68 4.06
C SER A 137 -10.50 -1.84 3.71
N SER A 138 -10.17 -1.70 2.43
CA SER A 138 -8.80 -1.65 1.94
C SER A 138 -8.41 -0.19 1.67
N GLN A 139 -7.17 0.16 2.01
CA GLN A 139 -6.60 1.47 1.72
C GLN A 139 -5.24 1.31 1.07
N ILE A 140 -5.00 2.06 0.01
CA ILE A 140 -3.69 2.19 -0.62
C ILE A 140 -3.32 3.66 -0.77
N LYS A 141 -2.01 3.94 -0.83
CA LYS A 141 -1.51 5.28 -1.09
C LYS A 141 -1.75 5.62 -2.56
N MET A 142 -2.07 6.88 -2.83
CA MET A 142 -2.12 7.46 -4.15
C MET A 142 -1.17 8.66 -4.19
N PHE A 143 -0.24 8.67 -5.13
CA PHE A 143 0.71 9.77 -5.30
C PHE A 143 0.36 10.55 -6.56
N TYR A 144 0.04 11.83 -6.40
CA TYR A 144 -0.04 12.75 -7.53
C TYR A 144 1.38 13.17 -7.90
N ARG A 145 1.79 12.86 -9.12
CA ARG A 145 3.14 13.07 -9.63
C ARG A 145 3.14 14.16 -10.69
N PRO A 146 3.74 15.34 -10.42
CA PRO A 146 3.89 16.40 -11.40
C PRO A 146 4.63 15.98 -12.67
N ALA A 147 4.42 16.72 -13.76
CA ALA A 147 5.14 16.53 -15.01
C ALA A 147 6.66 16.70 -14.79
N GLY A 148 7.46 15.85 -15.44
CA GLY A 148 8.92 15.85 -15.30
C GLY A 148 9.47 14.99 -14.16
N LEU A 149 8.63 14.54 -13.23
CA LEU A 149 9.00 13.48 -12.28
C LEU A 149 8.72 12.10 -12.90
N THR A 150 9.73 11.24 -12.97
CA THR A 150 9.68 9.94 -13.64
C THR A 150 9.77 8.78 -12.65
N GLU A 151 9.46 7.57 -13.13
CA GLU A 151 9.62 6.33 -12.34
C GLU A 151 11.09 6.10 -11.97
N GLU A 152 12.02 6.32 -12.91
CA GLU A 152 13.45 6.18 -12.66
C GLU A 152 13.94 7.17 -11.58
N GLY A 153 13.37 8.37 -11.56
CA GLY A 153 13.63 9.36 -10.51
C GLY A 153 13.14 8.90 -9.13
N ALA A 154 11.97 8.24 -9.07
CA ALA A 154 11.45 7.66 -7.83
C ALA A 154 12.32 6.50 -7.32
N ASP A 155 12.77 5.62 -8.22
CA ASP A 155 13.68 4.52 -7.89
C ASP A 155 15.05 5.04 -7.40
N GLN A 156 15.54 6.12 -7.99
CA GLN A 156 16.78 6.76 -7.53
C GLN A 156 16.60 7.43 -6.16
N ALA A 157 15.48 8.12 -5.94
CA ALA A 157 15.15 8.72 -4.65
C ALA A 157 15.14 7.69 -3.50
N ALA A 158 14.63 6.48 -3.75
CA ALA A 158 14.63 5.39 -2.79
C ALA A 158 16.05 4.93 -2.38
N LYS A 159 17.02 4.99 -3.30
CA LYS A 159 18.43 4.63 -3.09
C LYS A 159 19.24 5.76 -2.43
N GLU A 160 18.81 7.00 -2.60
CA GLU A 160 19.56 8.20 -2.20
C GLU A 160 19.18 8.76 -0.83
N ILE A 161 18.34 8.08 -0.05
CA ILE A 161 18.06 8.44 1.33
C ILE A 161 19.39 8.62 2.09
N VAL A 162 19.52 9.78 2.76
CA VAL A 162 20.73 10.14 3.51
C VAL A 162 20.50 9.80 4.98
N PHE A 163 21.50 9.14 5.58
CA PHE A 163 21.52 8.78 6.99
C PHE A 163 22.72 9.47 7.65
N ASN A 164 22.45 10.46 8.50
CA ASN A 164 23.47 11.20 9.22
C ASN A 164 23.44 10.84 10.70
N ARG A 165 24.60 10.51 11.27
CA ARG A 165 24.71 10.29 12.71
C ARG A 165 24.46 11.59 13.47
N THR A 166 23.74 11.50 14.59
CA THR A 166 23.59 12.58 15.57
C THR A 166 24.09 12.10 16.92
N ALA A 167 24.29 13.03 17.87
CA ALA A 167 24.72 12.66 19.22
C ALA A 167 23.75 11.70 19.93
N ALA A 168 22.47 11.73 19.54
CA ALA A 168 21.40 10.97 20.19
C ALA A 168 20.82 9.84 19.32
N GLY A 169 21.30 9.65 18.09
CA GLY A 169 20.77 8.64 17.17
C GLY A 169 21.14 8.90 15.70
N VAL A 170 20.15 8.83 14.81
CA VAL A 170 20.35 8.98 13.36
C VAL A 170 19.25 9.87 12.77
N LYS A 171 19.66 10.83 11.95
CA LYS A 171 18.78 11.66 11.13
C LYS A 171 18.69 11.09 9.73
N ILE A 172 17.47 10.87 9.27
CA ILE A 172 17.15 10.25 7.98
C ILE A 172 16.52 11.32 7.10
N MET A 173 17.06 11.55 5.91
CA MET A 173 16.68 12.66 5.06
C MET A 173 16.30 12.18 3.66
N ASN A 174 15.14 12.63 3.20
CA ASN A 174 14.73 12.51 1.82
C ASN A 174 14.92 13.86 1.13
N ASN A 175 15.97 14.01 0.32
CA ASN A 175 16.26 15.25 -0.40
C ASN A 175 15.60 15.29 -1.79
N SER A 176 14.74 14.33 -2.10
CA SER A 176 14.11 14.18 -3.41
C SER A 176 12.68 14.78 -3.43
N PRO A 177 12.12 15.02 -4.62
CA PRO A 177 10.72 15.44 -4.78
C PRO A 177 9.70 14.28 -4.65
N TYR A 178 10.12 13.06 -4.30
CA TYR A 178 9.27 11.86 -4.23
C TYR A 178 8.97 11.46 -2.78
N TYR A 179 7.82 10.83 -2.54
CA TYR A 179 7.57 10.13 -1.29
C TYR A 179 8.28 8.78 -1.27
N VAL A 180 9.09 8.52 -0.24
CA VAL A 180 9.79 7.24 -0.09
C VAL A 180 9.10 6.39 0.97
N SER A 181 8.51 5.27 0.55
CA SER A 181 7.86 4.33 1.47
C SER A 181 8.88 3.35 2.05
N LEU A 182 9.25 3.55 3.32
CA LEU A 182 10.13 2.65 4.07
C LEU A 182 9.31 1.51 4.69
N HIS A 183 9.57 0.29 4.23
CA HIS A 183 8.97 -0.93 4.76
C HIS A 183 9.75 -1.42 5.99
N ASP A 184 11.05 -1.65 5.83
CA ASP A 184 11.95 -2.07 6.90
C ASP A 184 13.18 -1.18 6.98
N LEU A 185 13.75 -1.10 8.18
CA LEU A 185 14.99 -0.38 8.46
C LEU A 185 15.81 -1.18 9.47
N PHE A 186 17.10 -1.30 9.19
CA PHE A 186 18.05 -2.06 9.98
C PHE A 186 19.28 -1.22 10.27
N PHE A 187 19.74 -1.30 11.52
CA PHE A 187 20.99 -0.71 11.97
C PHE A 187 21.91 -1.84 12.44
N ASP A 188 23.06 -2.00 11.78
CA ASP A 188 24.00 -3.11 12.01
C ASP A 188 23.29 -4.47 12.10
N HIS A 189 22.43 -4.77 11.11
CA HIS A 189 21.60 -5.97 10.98
C HIS A 189 20.44 -6.12 12.00
N ASN A 190 20.27 -5.18 12.93
CA ASN A 190 19.15 -5.20 13.87
C ASN A 190 17.98 -4.38 13.31
N SER A 191 16.80 -4.99 13.20
CA SER A 191 15.60 -4.27 12.76
C SER A 191 15.20 -3.20 13.77
N ILE A 192 14.64 -2.09 13.30
CA ILE A 192 14.11 -1.04 14.19
C ILE A 192 13.06 -1.57 15.18
N ALA A 193 12.27 -2.58 14.79
CA ALA A 193 11.30 -3.23 15.67
C ALA A 193 11.99 -3.97 16.83
N THR A 194 13.04 -4.74 16.54
CA THR A 194 13.87 -5.40 17.57
C THR A 194 14.56 -4.39 18.49
N LEU A 195 14.87 -3.21 17.98
CA LEU A 195 15.45 -2.12 18.76
C LEU A 195 14.42 -1.37 19.64
N GLY A 196 13.12 -1.63 19.43
CA GLY A 196 12.01 -0.98 20.12
C GLY A 196 11.65 0.40 19.55
N LEU A 197 12.03 0.67 18.30
CA LEU A 197 11.80 1.95 17.63
C LEU A 197 10.54 1.88 16.76
N LYS A 198 9.87 3.03 16.63
CA LYS A 198 8.64 3.14 15.84
C LYS A 198 8.94 3.05 14.34
N ASN A 199 8.09 2.32 13.62
CA ASN A 199 8.12 2.29 12.16
C ASN A 199 7.88 3.68 11.56
N MET A 200 8.69 4.03 10.56
CA MET A 200 8.62 5.34 9.90
C MET A 200 7.57 5.39 8.80
N GLY A 201 7.31 4.26 8.11
CA GLY A 201 6.26 4.07 7.11
C GLY A 201 6.44 4.83 5.79
N MET A 202 6.73 6.13 5.84
CA MET A 202 6.94 6.98 4.67
C MET A 202 7.70 8.25 5.03
N ILE A 203 8.62 8.69 4.20
CA ILE A 203 9.29 9.99 4.31
C ILE A 203 8.78 10.91 3.20
N SER A 204 8.33 12.11 3.55
CA SER A 204 7.83 13.07 2.57
C SER A 204 8.96 13.69 1.73
N PRO A 205 8.65 14.26 0.55
CA PRO A 205 9.61 15.04 -0.22
C PRO A 205 10.25 16.14 0.62
N PHE A 206 11.59 16.25 0.54
CA PHE A 206 12.39 17.25 1.24
C PHE A 206 12.26 17.25 2.78
N GLU A 207 11.81 16.14 3.37
CA GLU A 207 11.64 16.00 4.81
C GLU A 207 12.77 15.20 5.45
N SER A 208 13.00 15.44 6.75
CA SER A 208 13.89 14.64 7.57
C SER A 208 13.19 14.13 8.82
N ILE A 209 13.51 12.89 9.21
CA ILE A 209 13.02 12.25 10.43
C ILE A 209 14.21 11.95 11.33
N GLU A 210 14.11 12.31 12.60
CA GLU A 210 15.12 11.97 13.61
C GLU A 210 14.68 10.74 14.39
N LEU A 211 15.51 9.69 14.34
CA LEU A 211 15.39 8.51 15.19
C LEU A 211 16.37 8.65 16.35
N THR A 212 15.84 8.95 17.52
CA THR A 212 16.63 9.09 18.75
C THR A 212 16.72 7.76 19.47
N SER A 213 17.92 7.18 19.53
CA SER A 213 18.24 6.01 20.34
C SER A 213 19.75 5.81 20.45
N THR A 214 20.23 5.60 21.67
CA THR A 214 21.65 5.30 21.94
C THR A 214 22.08 3.97 21.31
N LYS A 215 21.14 3.05 21.03
CA LYS A 215 21.41 1.77 20.38
C LYS A 215 21.84 1.93 18.92
N ILE A 216 21.46 3.03 18.26
CA ILE A 216 21.78 3.29 16.84
C ILE A 216 22.77 4.46 16.66
N ALA A 217 23.06 5.20 17.72
CA ALA A 217 23.94 6.37 17.66
C ALA A 217 25.34 6.01 17.14
N ASN A 218 25.83 4.80 17.40
CA ASN A 218 27.15 4.34 16.95
C ASN A 218 27.09 3.37 15.76
N SER A 219 25.94 3.25 15.09
CA SER A 219 25.80 2.29 14.00
C SER A 219 26.68 2.63 12.81
N ARG A 220 27.29 1.61 12.22
CA ARG A 220 28.26 1.74 11.11
C ARG A 220 27.60 1.48 9.77
N GLN A 221 26.53 0.71 9.76
CA GLN A 221 25.81 0.33 8.56
C GLN A 221 24.32 0.50 8.77
N VAL A 222 23.67 0.96 7.71
CA VAL A 222 22.23 1.00 7.59
C VAL A 222 21.82 0.24 6.35
N SER A 223 20.83 -0.62 6.49
CA SER A 223 20.12 -1.20 5.36
C SER A 223 18.64 -0.95 5.51
N TRP A 224 17.95 -0.75 4.39
CA TRP A 224 16.55 -0.40 4.38
C TRP A 224 15.84 -1.04 3.20
N VAL A 225 14.56 -1.32 3.39
CA VAL A 225 13.69 -1.85 2.35
C VAL A 225 12.69 -0.78 1.98
N THR A 226 12.67 -0.39 0.71
CA THR A 226 11.65 0.50 0.16
C THR A 226 10.63 -0.28 -0.64
N LEU A 227 9.46 0.31 -0.84
CA LEU A 227 8.48 -0.19 -1.81
C LEU A 227 8.45 0.75 -3.03
N ASN A 228 8.76 0.23 -4.21
CA ASN A 228 8.74 0.99 -5.47
C ASN A 228 7.31 1.23 -6.00
N ASP A 229 7.17 1.87 -7.17
CA ASP A 229 5.88 2.26 -7.73
C ASP A 229 4.92 1.09 -8.02
N LEU A 230 5.47 -0.09 -8.29
CA LEU A 230 4.71 -1.33 -8.47
C LEU A 230 4.35 -2.01 -7.13
N GLY A 231 4.85 -1.48 -6.01
CA GLY A 231 4.71 -2.05 -4.68
C GLY A 231 5.68 -3.21 -4.41
N MET A 232 6.70 -3.38 -5.24
CA MET A 232 7.75 -4.38 -5.02
C MET A 232 8.75 -3.88 -3.97
N ALA A 233 9.20 -4.80 -3.13
CA ALA A 233 10.20 -4.51 -2.11
C ALA A 233 11.60 -4.52 -2.70
N GLU A 234 12.36 -3.46 -2.42
CA GLU A 234 13.75 -3.29 -2.85
C GLU A 234 14.63 -3.02 -1.64
N MET A 235 15.70 -3.80 -1.51
CA MET A 235 16.66 -3.68 -0.42
C MET A 235 17.85 -2.82 -0.84
N HIS A 236 18.23 -1.89 0.03
CA HIS A 236 19.35 -0.97 -0.13
C HIS A 236 20.24 -1.02 1.10
N GLU A 237 21.50 -0.62 0.94
CA GLU A 237 22.47 -0.61 2.04
C GLU A 237 23.51 0.50 1.86
N ARG A 238 23.94 1.09 2.97
CA ARG A 238 24.99 2.11 3.00
C ARG A 238 25.73 2.09 4.34
N LYS A 239 26.99 2.53 4.33
CA LYS A 239 27.72 2.83 5.56
C LYS A 239 27.27 4.18 6.12
N ILE A 240 27.09 4.25 7.43
CA ILE A 240 26.82 5.51 8.15
C ILE A 240 28.16 6.11 8.52
N HIS A 241 28.43 7.30 7.99
CA HIS A 241 29.61 8.07 8.35
C HIS A 241 29.36 8.86 9.63
#